data_AF-A0A7S1H2J5-F1
#
_entry.id   AF-A0A7S1H2J5-F1
#
_cell.length_a   1.000
_cell.length_b   1.000
_cell.length_c   1.000
_cell.angle_alpha   90.00
_cell.angle_beta   90.00
_cell.angle_gamma   90.00
#
_symmetry.space_group_name_H-M   'P 1'
#
loop_
_entity.id
_entity.type
_entity.pdbx_description
1 polymer ?
#
loop_
_entity_poly.entity_id
_entity_poly.type
_entity_poly.pdbx_seq_one_letter_code
_entity_poly.pdbx_strand_id
1 'polypeptide(L)'
;YVGLYGYSFMEAGKNVMTLFRSRGWTAIIADQLIDAVLSMLAITVGVLSGVIGIFAAQAAGVDLSEGKVMAPFSLGFLFGFALCATLFSVVSSAVNTVIVCYAEAPAEFQQNHPKLSEEMRMSWRQAYPNEFNY
;
A
#
# COMPACT_ATOMS: atom_id res chain seq x y z
N TYR A 1 -13.90 -17.14 -3.39
CA TYR A 1 -14.46 -18.45 -3.77
C TYR A 1 -15.75 -18.86 -3.06
N VAL A 2 -16.55 -17.93 -2.50
CA VAL A 2 -17.68 -18.34 -1.63
C VAL A 2 -19.06 -17.88 -2.14
N GLY A 3 -19.13 -17.31 -3.34
CA GLY A 3 -20.41 -17.07 -4.03
C GLY A 3 -20.72 -18.05 -5.16
N LEU A 4 -19.73 -18.77 -5.69
CA LEU A 4 -19.86 -19.47 -6.98
C LEU A 4 -19.78 -21.01 -6.92
N TYR A 5 -19.26 -21.62 -5.83
CA TYR A 5 -19.00 -23.08 -5.79
C TYR A 5 -19.42 -23.84 -4.53
N GLY A 6 -20.13 -23.23 -3.56
CA GLY A 6 -20.68 -23.99 -2.42
C GLY A 6 -19.65 -24.62 -1.47
N TYR A 7 -18.40 -24.15 -1.49
CA TYR A 7 -17.41 -24.50 -0.47
C TYR A 7 -17.67 -23.69 0.80
N SER A 8 -17.54 -24.34 1.96
CA SER A 8 -17.64 -23.63 3.24
C SER A 8 -16.52 -22.57 3.31
N PHE A 9 -16.86 -21.34 3.71
CA PHE A 9 -15.90 -20.23 3.95
C PHE A 9 -14.68 -20.69 4.76
N MET A 10 -14.87 -21.70 5.61
CA MET A 10 -13.87 -22.24 6.51
C MET A 10 -12.86 -23.17 5.82
N GLU A 11 -13.26 -23.89 4.76
CA GLU A 11 -12.38 -24.76 3.96
C GLU A 11 -11.45 -23.92 3.06
N ALA A 12 -12.01 -22.89 2.39
CA ALA A 12 -11.26 -21.94 1.59
C ALA A 12 -10.28 -21.14 2.48
N GLY A 13 -10.74 -20.65 3.63
CA GLY A 13 -9.89 -19.98 4.61
C GLY A 13 -8.76 -20.84 5.14
N LYS A 14 -8.99 -22.14 5.38
CA LYS A 14 -7.94 -23.09 5.78
C LYS A 14 -6.86 -23.26 4.72
N ASN A 15 -7.25 -23.48 3.46
CA ASN A 15 -6.29 -23.66 2.36
C ASN A 15 -5.46 -22.39 2.08
N VAL A 16 -6.08 -21.21 2.20
CA VAL A 16 -5.37 -19.91 2.16
C VAL A 16 -4.36 -19.81 3.31
N MET A 17 -4.73 -20.24 4.52
CA MET A 17 -3.83 -20.23 5.68
C MET A 17 -2.62 -21.17 5.50
N THR A 18 -2.80 -22.31 4.83
CA THR A 18 -1.70 -23.23 4.47
C THR A 18 -0.79 -22.67 3.38
N LEU A 19 -1.35 -21.95 2.39
CA LEU A 19 -0.58 -21.22 1.37
C LEU A 19 0.18 -20.02 1.95
N PHE A 20 -0.42 -19.30 2.92
CA PHE A 20 0.26 -18.26 3.69
C PHE A 20 1.42 -18.82 4.52
N ARG A 21 1.26 -20.01 5.10
CA ARG A 21 2.37 -20.70 5.79
C ARG A 21 3.50 -21.10 4.86
N SER A 22 3.21 -21.47 3.60
CA SER A 22 4.24 -21.86 2.65
C SER A 22 4.92 -20.68 1.94
N ARG A 23 4.24 -19.53 1.80
CA ARG A 23 4.76 -18.31 1.14
C ARG A 23 4.93 -17.10 2.05
N GLY A 24 4.84 -17.26 3.36
CA GLY A 24 4.85 -16.15 4.34
C GLY A 24 6.03 -15.18 4.18
N TRP A 25 7.17 -15.67 3.67
CA TRP A 25 8.31 -14.84 3.29
C TRP A 25 7.96 -13.73 2.30
N THR A 26 7.19 -14.02 1.24
CA THR A 26 6.87 -13.00 0.24
C THR A 26 5.85 -11.98 0.74
N ALA A 27 4.93 -12.39 1.63
CA ALA A 27 4.01 -11.47 2.29
C ALA A 27 4.75 -10.50 3.22
N ILE A 28 5.74 -11.00 3.98
CA ILE A 28 6.58 -10.17 4.86
C ILE A 28 7.42 -9.18 4.06
N ILE A 29 8.02 -9.61 2.94
CA ILE A 29 8.83 -8.73 2.09
C ILE A 29 7.96 -7.66 1.44
N ALA A 30 6.76 -8.03 0.97
CA ALA A 30 5.82 -7.05 0.42
C ALA A 30 5.40 -6.02 1.47
N ASP A 31 5.09 -6.46 2.70
CA ASP A 31 4.70 -5.58 3.80
C ASP A 31 5.83 -4.58 4.16
N GLN A 32 7.07 -5.06 4.24
CA GLN A 32 8.24 -4.20 4.48
C GLN A 32 8.49 -3.20 3.35
N LEU A 33 8.35 -3.64 2.09
CA LEU A 33 8.52 -2.77 0.92
C LEU A 33 7.42 -1.70 0.87
N ILE A 34 6.18 -2.10 1.16
CA ILE A 34 5.02 -1.20 1.21
C ILE A 34 5.26 -0.16 2.31
N ASP A 35 5.65 -0.55 3.51
CA ASP A 35 5.90 0.40 4.60
C ASP A 35 7.05 1.38 4.28
N ALA A 36 8.13 0.89 3.67
CA ALA A 36 9.24 1.74 3.21
C ALA A 36 8.81 2.74 2.11
N VAL A 37 8.00 2.32 1.15
CA VAL A 37 7.51 3.21 0.07
C VAL A 37 6.50 4.23 0.62
N LEU A 38 5.55 3.78 1.47
CA LEU A 38 4.55 4.65 2.06
C LEU A 38 5.19 5.71 2.97
N SER A 39 6.24 5.36 3.72
CA SER A 39 6.98 6.33 4.55
C SER A 39 7.71 7.38 3.70
N MET A 40 8.35 7.01 2.59
CA MET A 40 8.96 7.97 1.66
C MET A 40 7.92 8.93 1.05
N LEU A 41 6.76 8.40 0.66
CA LEU A 41 5.68 9.23 0.14
C LEU A 41 5.09 10.15 1.21
N ALA A 42 4.96 9.68 2.46
CA ALA A 42 4.39 10.45 3.56
C ALA A 42 5.27 11.65 3.90
N ILE A 43 6.59 11.46 3.87
CA ILE A 43 7.56 12.55 4.04
C ILE A 43 7.43 13.57 2.89
N THR A 44 7.33 13.09 1.64
CA THR A 44 7.19 13.97 0.46
C THR A 44 5.93 14.82 0.53
N VAL A 45 4.79 14.19 0.86
CA VAL A 45 3.50 14.89 1.01
C VAL A 45 3.52 15.83 2.22
N GLY A 46 4.15 15.43 3.33
CA GLY A 46 4.40 16.28 4.49
C GLY A 46 5.18 17.55 4.13
N VAL A 47 6.27 17.42 3.37
CA VAL A 47 7.06 18.59 2.93
C VAL A 47 6.25 19.51 2.03
N LEU A 48 5.53 18.97 1.05
CA LEU A 48 4.69 19.76 0.14
C LEU A 48 3.57 20.50 0.88
N SER A 49 2.88 19.82 1.81
CA SER A 49 1.84 20.44 2.65
C SER A 49 2.39 21.49 3.61
N GLY A 50 3.60 21.30 4.14
CA GLY A 50 4.32 22.32 4.92
C GLY A 50 4.62 23.57 4.09
N VAL A 51 5.07 23.41 2.84
CA VAL A 51 5.29 24.52 1.90
C VAL A 51 3.98 25.26 1.61
N ILE A 52 2.89 24.55 1.34
CA ILE A 52 1.56 25.14 1.14
C ILE A 52 1.10 25.87 2.42
N GLY A 53 1.41 25.34 3.60
CA GLY A 53 1.13 25.98 4.89
C GLY A 53 1.80 27.35 5.04
N ILE A 54 3.04 27.50 4.55
CA ILE A 54 3.73 28.80 4.51
C ILE A 54 2.99 29.78 3.59
N PHE A 55 2.63 29.35 2.38
CA PHE A 55 1.89 30.20 1.43
C PHE A 55 0.51 30.62 1.97
N ALA A 56 -0.20 29.70 2.63
CA ALA A 56 -1.47 29.99 3.28
C ALA A 56 -1.30 31.02 4.41
N ALA A 57 -0.23 30.92 5.20
CA ALA A 57 0.07 31.89 6.25
C ALA A 57 0.40 33.28 5.69
N GLN A 58 1.11 33.37 4.55
CA GLN A 58 1.32 34.65 3.86
C GLN A 58 0.02 35.26 3.37
N ALA A 59 -0.86 34.46 2.76
CA ALA A 59 -2.16 34.92 2.28
C ALA A 59 -3.07 35.40 3.42
N ALA A 60 -2.95 34.80 4.61
CA ALA A 60 -3.68 35.21 5.81
C ALA A 60 -3.12 36.48 6.49
N GLY A 61 -2.04 37.07 5.95
CA GLY A 61 -1.42 38.28 6.51
C GLY A 61 -0.59 38.02 7.77
N VAL A 62 -0.12 36.79 7.99
CA VAL A 62 0.76 36.46 9.12
C VAL A 62 2.16 36.99 8.84
N ASP A 63 2.69 37.82 9.74
CA ASP A 63 4.07 38.28 9.67
C ASP A 63 5.05 37.10 9.79
N LEU A 64 5.72 36.81 8.68
CA LEU A 64 6.73 35.76 8.56
C LEU A 64 8.16 36.23 8.87
N SER A 65 8.31 37.37 9.55
CA SER A 65 9.63 37.89 9.93
C SER A 65 10.37 36.95 10.90
N GLU A 66 11.70 37.07 10.91
CA GLU A 66 12.73 36.17 11.46
C GLU A 66 12.22 35.14 12.50
N GLY A 67 12.11 33.88 12.07
CA GLY A 67 11.83 32.72 12.93
C GLY A 67 10.38 32.25 12.99
N LYS A 68 9.39 33.05 12.57
CA LYS A 68 7.96 32.66 12.61
C LYS A 68 7.52 31.72 11.49
N VAL A 69 8.36 31.45 10.50
CA VAL A 69 8.09 30.54 9.37
C VAL A 69 7.98 29.07 9.81
N MET A 70 8.66 28.69 10.90
CA MET A 70 8.64 27.32 11.39
C MET A 70 7.27 26.87 11.91
N ALA A 71 6.49 27.79 12.49
CA ALA A 71 5.15 27.49 13.02
C ALA A 71 4.13 27.07 11.93
N PRO A 72 3.91 27.84 10.84
CA PRO A 72 3.00 27.43 9.77
C PRO A 72 3.53 26.24 8.97
N PHE A 73 4.86 26.10 8.83
CA PHE A 73 5.46 24.94 8.17
C PHE A 73 5.21 23.65 8.95
N SER A 74 5.48 23.65 10.26
CA SER A 74 5.29 22.47 11.11
C SER A 74 3.82 22.09 11.25
N LEU A 75 2.90 23.06 11.36
CA LEU A 75 1.46 22.79 11.33
C LEU A 75 1.03 22.18 9.99
N GLY A 76 1.41 22.78 8.86
CA GLY A 76 1.10 22.25 7.52
C GLY A 76 1.66 20.84 7.31
N PHE A 77 2.91 20.62 7.72
CA PHE A 77 3.56 19.31 7.68
C PHE A 77 2.83 18.27 8.52
N LEU A 78 2.43 18.61 9.76
CA LEU A 78 1.80 17.67 10.68
C LEU A 78 0.38 17.29 10.20
N PHE A 79 -0.39 18.24 9.67
CA PHE A 79 -1.68 17.96 9.05
C PHE A 79 -1.55 17.11 7.78
N GLY A 80 -0.64 17.47 6.88
CA GLY A 80 -0.45 16.69 5.66
C GLY A 80 0.11 15.30 5.93
N PHE A 81 1.03 15.16 6.89
CA PHE A 81 1.54 13.87 7.32
C PHE A 81 0.46 13.00 7.94
N ALA A 82 -0.38 13.55 8.82
CA ALA A 82 -1.48 12.80 9.44
C ALA A 82 -2.51 12.32 8.41
N LEU A 83 -2.90 13.18 7.46
CA LEU A 83 -3.81 12.79 6.37
C LEU A 83 -3.19 11.73 5.45
N CYS A 84 -1.91 11.86 5.14
CA CYS A 84 -1.21 10.90 4.29
C CYS A 84 -1.06 9.54 4.98
N ALA A 85 -0.75 9.54 6.28
CA ALA A 85 -0.65 8.33 7.09
C ALA A 85 -1.97 7.55 7.17
N THR A 86 -3.11 8.24 7.30
CA THR A 86 -4.43 7.56 7.30
C THR A 86 -4.79 6.99 5.93
N LEU A 87 -4.43 7.67 4.84
CA LEU A 87 -4.61 7.11 3.49
C LEU A 87 -3.74 5.86 3.27
N PHE A 88 -2.50 5.90 3.74
CA PHE A 88 -1.55 4.81 3.56
C PHE A 88 -1.86 3.57 4.40
N SER A 89 -2.48 3.71 5.57
CA SER A 89 -2.96 2.54 6.32
C SER A 89 -4.04 1.77 5.56
N VAL A 90 -4.93 2.48 4.87
CA VAL A 90 -5.96 1.87 4.01
C VAL A 90 -5.33 1.19 2.79
N VAL A 91 -4.36 1.85 2.14
CA VAL A 91 -3.65 1.29 0.98
C VAL A 91 -2.91 0.01 1.35
N SER A 92 -2.17 -0.02 2.47
CA SER A 92 -1.47 -1.22 2.93
C SER A 92 -2.44 -2.39 3.17
N SER A 93 -3.57 -2.13 3.85
CA SER A 93 -4.61 -3.14 4.07
C SER A 93 -5.22 -3.65 2.75
N ALA A 94 -5.45 -2.76 1.78
CA ALA A 94 -6.00 -3.13 0.49
C ALA A 94 -5.04 -4.00 -0.32
N VAL A 95 -3.75 -3.65 -0.37
CA VAL A 95 -2.73 -4.42 -1.08
C VAL A 95 -2.60 -5.83 -0.47
N ASN A 96 -2.53 -5.94 0.86
CA ASN A 96 -2.51 -7.23 1.53
C ASN A 96 -3.75 -8.08 1.18
N THR A 97 -4.94 -7.47 1.12
CA THR A 97 -6.17 -8.17 0.72
C THR A 97 -6.10 -8.67 -0.73
N VAL A 98 -5.62 -7.85 -1.66
CA VAL A 98 -5.49 -8.23 -3.08
C VAL A 98 -4.52 -9.39 -3.25
N ILE A 99 -3.39 -9.37 -2.55
CA ILE A 99 -2.40 -10.46 -2.57
C ILE A 99 -3.02 -11.75 -2.02
N VAL A 100 -3.78 -11.68 -0.92
CA VAL A 100 -4.49 -12.83 -0.35
C VAL A 100 -5.49 -13.41 -1.36
N CYS A 101 -6.32 -12.57 -1.97
CA CYS A 101 -7.31 -13.00 -2.96
C CYS A 101 -6.67 -13.62 -4.20
N TYR A 102 -5.54 -13.07 -4.66
CA TYR A 102 -4.77 -13.64 -5.76
C TYR A 102 -4.18 -15.01 -5.38
N ALA A 103 -3.70 -15.16 -4.14
CA ALA A 103 -3.16 -16.41 -3.64
C ALA A 103 -4.22 -17.50 -3.41
N GLU A 104 -5.46 -17.14 -3.05
CA GLU A 104 -6.56 -18.08 -2.80
C GLU A 104 -6.94 -18.89 -4.03
N ALA A 105 -6.90 -18.29 -5.23
CA ALA A 105 -7.35 -18.97 -6.43
C ALA A 105 -6.76 -18.46 -7.75
N PRO A 106 -5.47 -18.77 -7.99
CA PRO A 106 -4.81 -18.35 -9.23
C PRO A 106 -5.42 -18.99 -10.49
N ALA A 107 -5.99 -20.20 -10.38
CA ALA A 107 -6.52 -20.94 -11.52
C ALA A 107 -7.85 -20.37 -12.06
N GLU A 108 -8.80 -20.01 -11.20
CA GLU A 108 -10.04 -19.34 -11.63
C GLU A 108 -9.79 -17.91 -12.10
N PHE A 109 -8.82 -17.21 -11.51
CA PHE A 109 -8.43 -15.88 -11.96
C PHE A 109 -7.88 -15.90 -13.41
N GLN A 110 -7.08 -16.92 -13.75
CA GLN A 110 -6.59 -17.09 -15.12
C GLN A 110 -7.69 -17.45 -16.12
N GLN A 111 -8.74 -18.17 -15.69
CA GLN A 111 -9.89 -18.51 -16.55
C GLN A 111 -10.79 -17.30 -16.80
N ASN A 112 -11.09 -16.48 -15.79
CA ASN A 112 -11.99 -15.33 -15.92
C ASN A 112 -11.29 -14.07 -16.45
N HIS A 113 -10.00 -13.86 -16.12
CA HIS A 113 -9.23 -12.67 -16.49
C HIS A 113 -7.80 -13.01 -16.95
N PRO A 114 -7.63 -13.69 -18.10
CA PRO A 114 -6.33 -14.20 -18.55
C PRO A 114 -5.29 -13.10 -18.76
N LYS A 115 -5.66 -11.94 -19.33
CA LYS A 115 -4.74 -10.80 -19.54
C LYS A 115 -4.15 -10.27 -18.23
N LEU A 116 -5.00 -10.07 -17.22
CA LEU A 116 -4.59 -9.52 -15.93
C LEU A 116 -3.74 -10.53 -15.14
N SER A 117 -4.06 -11.82 -15.27
CA SER A 117 -3.27 -12.90 -14.66
C SER A 117 -1.85 -13.01 -15.21
N GLU A 118 -1.68 -12.78 -16.52
CA GLU A 118 -0.37 -12.83 -17.15
C GLU A 118 0.46 -11.60 -16.79
N GLU A 119 -0.15 -10.41 -16.76
CA GLU A 119 0.52 -9.17 -16.36
C GLU A 119 1.01 -9.20 -14.90
N MET A 120 0.19 -9.75 -13.99
CA MET A 120 0.62 -10.00 -12.60
C MET A 120 1.75 -11.02 -12.52
N ARG A 121 1.69 -12.13 -13.27
CA ARG A 121 2.77 -13.14 -13.30
C ARG A 121 4.08 -12.56 -13.83
N MET A 122 4.02 -11.76 -14.89
CA MET A 122 5.19 -11.08 -15.44
C MET A 122 5.80 -10.11 -14.44
N SER A 123 4.97 -9.28 -13.79
CA SER A 123 5.44 -8.31 -12.79
C SER A 123 6.04 -9.02 -11.57
N TRP A 124 5.44 -10.13 -11.14
CA TRP A 124 5.95 -10.96 -10.04
C TRP A 124 7.31 -11.59 -10.37
N ARG A 125 7.49 -12.06 -11.61
CA ARG A 125 8.77 -12.58 -12.11
C ARG A 125 9.86 -11.50 -12.16
N GLN A 126 9.50 -10.26 -12.50
CA GLN A 126 10.44 -9.12 -12.47
C GLN A 126 10.84 -8.73 -11.04
N ALA A 127 9.91 -8.79 -10.09
CA ALA A 127 10.17 -8.44 -8.69
C ALA A 127 11.01 -9.51 -7.95
N TYR A 128 10.81 -10.80 -8.26
CA TYR A 128 11.49 -11.92 -7.59
C TYR A 128 12.18 -12.88 -8.58
N PRO A 129 13.26 -12.44 -9.28
CA PRO A 129 13.90 -13.22 -10.32
C PRO A 129 14.62 -14.49 -9.83
N ASN A 130 14.99 -14.56 -8.54
CA ASN A 130 15.79 -15.65 -7.99
C ASN A 130 14.98 -16.73 -7.24
N GLU A 131 13.71 -16.48 -6.90
CA GLU A 131 12.88 -17.42 -6.13
C GLU A 131 11.99 -18.32 -7.00
N PHE A 132 11.72 -17.95 -8.26
CA PHE A 132 10.80 -18.67 -9.15
C PHE A 132 11.39 -18.88 -10.55
N ASN A 133 12.48 -19.66 -10.64
CA ASN A 133 13.07 -20.14 -11.90
C ASN A 133 12.44 -21.48 -12.36
N TYR A 134 11.12 -21.49 -12.58
CA TYR A 134 10.41 -22.59 -13.26
C TYR A 134 9.49 -22.06 -14.37
#